data_AF-A0A1G0NVM9-F1
#
_entry.id   AF-A0A1G0NVM9-F1
#
_cell.length_a   1.000
_cell.length_b   1.000
_cell.length_c   1.000
_cell.angle_alpha   90.00
_cell.angle_beta   90.00
_cell.angle_gamma   90.00
#
_symmetry.space_group_name_H-M   'P 1'
#
loop_
_entity.id
_entity.type
_entity.pdbx_description
1 polymer ?
#
loop_
_entity_poly.entity_id
_entity_poly.type
_entity_poly.pdbx_seq_one_letter_code
_entity_poly.pdbx_strand_id
1 'polypeptide(L)'
;MSLVWSPERKYEHENDLSLVAPGVGIVKAVGKDRNGATLYTLELTRFTPGSAVSVQSEVPLTKQYELLQNYPNPFNPRTTISYRILSSGHVGLKVFDALGRDIVTLLDQEIPAGTHSACWDAQEYPSGVYIYRINVGAYVESKKMLLTK
;
A
#
# COMPACT_ATOMS: atom_id res chain seq x y z
N MET A 1 -32.34 -36.03 -13.51
CA MET A 1 -31.37 -36.79 -12.68
C MET A 1 -30.03 -36.73 -13.38
N SER A 2 -28.92 -36.23 -12.83
CA SER A 2 -28.64 -35.56 -11.56
C SER A 2 -27.30 -34.83 -11.73
N LEU A 3 -27.17 -33.62 -11.19
CA LEU A 3 -25.88 -33.00 -10.92
C LEU A 3 -25.09 -33.90 -9.96
N VAL A 4 -23.79 -34.06 -10.20
CA VAL A 4 -22.87 -34.56 -9.17
C VAL A 4 -21.75 -33.52 -8.99
N TRP A 5 -21.87 -32.82 -7.87
CA TRP A 5 -20.86 -32.02 -7.21
C TRP A 5 -19.81 -32.94 -6.55
N SER A 6 -18.52 -32.62 -6.67
CA SER A 6 -17.44 -33.30 -5.95
C SER A 6 -16.44 -32.25 -5.44
N PRO A 7 -16.33 -32.01 -4.12
CA PRO A 7 -15.22 -31.25 -3.54
C PRO A 7 -14.03 -32.19 -3.33
N GLU A 8 -12.95 -31.66 -2.76
CA GLU A 8 -11.70 -32.34 -2.33
C GLU A 8 -10.50 -32.09 -3.26
N ARG A 9 -10.04 -30.82 -3.29
CA ARG A 9 -8.66 -30.51 -3.71
C ARG A 9 -7.70 -30.99 -2.62
N LYS A 10 -6.99 -32.08 -2.88
CA LYS A 10 -5.84 -32.50 -2.07
C LYS A 10 -4.64 -31.63 -2.44
N TYR A 11 -4.19 -30.82 -1.48
CA TYR A 11 -2.91 -30.12 -1.53
C TYR A 11 -1.86 -31.04 -0.89
N GLU A 12 -0.79 -31.37 -1.60
CA GLU A 12 0.34 -32.10 -1.03
C GLU A 12 1.19 -31.12 -0.21
N HIS A 13 1.18 -31.30 1.12
CA HIS A 13 2.02 -30.56 2.05
C HIS A 13 3.23 -31.41 2.40
N GLU A 14 4.40 -31.05 1.87
CA GLU A 14 5.67 -31.64 2.33
C GLU A 14 6.20 -30.78 3.48
N ASN A 15 5.97 -31.26 4.72
CA ASN A 15 6.51 -30.66 5.94
C ASN A 15 7.86 -31.32 6.24
N ASP A 16 8.97 -30.62 5.97
CA ASP A 16 10.28 -31.03 6.46
C ASP A 16 10.60 -30.25 7.75
N LEU A 17 10.66 -30.96 8.88
CA LEU A 17 10.98 -30.43 10.20
C LEU A 17 12.38 -30.90 10.58
N SER A 18 13.35 -29.99 10.63
CA SER A 18 14.68 -30.27 11.18
C SER A 18 14.90 -29.52 12.49
N LEU A 19 15.21 -30.28 13.56
CA LEU A 19 15.55 -29.77 14.89
C LEU A 19 17.04 -29.45 14.95
N VAL A 20 17.41 -28.19 15.23
CA VAL A 20 18.82 -27.75 15.27
C VAL A 20 19.35 -27.57 16.72
N ALA A 21 18.46 -27.47 17.72
CA ALA A 21 18.79 -27.46 19.16
C ALA A 21 17.51 -27.66 20.03
N PRO A 22 17.62 -28.11 21.30
CA PRO A 22 16.47 -28.16 22.20
C PRO A 22 15.87 -26.75 22.37
N GLY A 23 14.61 -26.60 21.97
CA GLY A 23 13.83 -25.36 22.13
C GLY A 23 13.88 -24.38 20.95
N VAL A 24 14.55 -24.70 19.84
CA VAL A 24 14.54 -23.88 18.63
C VAL A 24 13.98 -24.68 17.46
N GLY A 25 12.73 -24.39 17.10
CA GLY A 25 12.11 -24.87 15.86
C GLY A 25 12.22 -23.82 14.76
N ILE A 26 12.54 -24.23 13.54
CA ILE A 26 12.41 -23.42 12.33
C ILE A 26 11.34 -24.09 11.48
N VAL A 27 10.35 -23.32 11.03
CA VAL A 27 9.37 -23.80 10.06
C VAL A 27 9.58 -23.05 8.77
N LYS A 28 9.87 -23.80 7.70
CA LYS A 28 9.91 -23.28 6.34
C LYS A 28 8.78 -23.94 5.56
N ALA A 29 7.84 -23.14 5.08
CA ALA A 29 6.80 -23.61 4.19
C ALA A 29 6.93 -22.91 2.84
N VAL A 30 7.02 -23.69 1.76
CA VAL A 30 7.12 -23.19 0.38
C VAL A 30 5.89 -23.66 -0.37
N GLY A 31 5.06 -22.72 -0.82
CA GLY A 31 3.95 -23.01 -1.73
C GLY A 31 4.45 -22.91 -3.18
N LYS A 32 4.30 -23.98 -3.96
CA LYS A 32 4.61 -24.00 -5.40
C LYS A 32 3.34 -24.20 -6.23
N ASP A 33 3.35 -23.69 -7.46
CA ASP A 33 2.31 -23.98 -8.45
C ASP A 33 2.57 -25.31 -9.18
N ARG A 34 1.69 -25.67 -10.13
CA ARG A 34 1.77 -26.90 -10.93
C ARG A 34 2.99 -26.98 -11.85
N ASN A 35 3.63 -25.84 -12.13
CA ASN A 35 4.83 -25.76 -12.96
C ASN A 35 6.11 -25.69 -12.11
N GLY A 36 5.98 -25.82 -10.78
CA GLY A 36 7.07 -25.75 -9.83
C GLY A 36 7.52 -24.32 -9.50
N ALA A 37 6.82 -23.30 -9.98
CA ALA A 37 7.11 -21.91 -9.65
C ALA A 37 6.66 -21.60 -8.23
N THR A 38 7.54 -20.98 -7.45
CA THR A 38 7.25 -20.59 -6.06
C THR A 38 6.20 -19.48 -6.05
N LEU A 39 5.06 -19.73 -5.41
CA LEU A 39 4.00 -18.76 -5.20
C LEU A 39 4.25 -17.92 -3.94
N TYR A 40 4.78 -18.53 -2.89
CA TYR A 40 5.16 -17.87 -1.65
C TYR A 40 6.15 -18.70 -0.84
N THR A 41 6.93 -18.03 0.00
CA THR A 41 7.80 -18.64 1.01
C THR A 41 7.46 -18.04 2.37
N LEU A 42 7.18 -18.88 3.35
CA LEU A 42 7.01 -18.50 4.75
C LEU A 42 8.24 -18.96 5.52
N GLU A 43 8.95 -18.02 6.13
CA GLU A 43 10.04 -18.30 7.07
C GLU A 43 9.60 -17.92 8.47
N LEU A 44 9.47 -18.92 9.35
CA LEU A 44 9.14 -18.68 10.76
C LEU A 44 10.43 -18.55 11.58
N THR A 45 10.66 -17.36 12.12
CA THR A 45 11.83 -16.99 12.93
C THR A 45 11.79 -17.68 14.31
N ARG A 46 12.99 -17.97 14.84
CA ARG A 46 13.25 -18.58 16.15
C ARG A 46 12.30 -18.08 17.24
N PHE A 47 11.59 -19.01 17.88
CA PHE A 47 10.79 -18.72 19.06
C PHE A 47 11.52 -19.23 20.31
N THR A 48 11.79 -18.34 21.27
CA THR A 48 12.11 -18.73 22.65
C THR A 48 10.82 -18.62 23.49
N PRO A 49 10.39 -19.68 24.18
CA PRO A 49 9.20 -19.62 25.03
C PRO A 49 9.33 -18.50 26.08
N GLY A 50 8.42 -17.52 26.04
CA GLY A 50 8.30 -16.47 27.07
C GLY A 50 8.67 -15.04 26.67
N SER A 51 9.11 -14.78 25.43
CA SER A 51 9.28 -13.40 24.94
C SER A 51 8.14 -13.03 23.99
N ALA A 52 7.41 -11.96 24.31
CA ALA A 52 6.49 -11.34 23.38
C ALA A 52 7.31 -10.77 22.20
N VAL A 53 7.17 -11.35 21.02
CA VAL A 53 7.77 -10.86 19.78
C VAL A 53 6.69 -10.09 19.02
N SER A 54 6.90 -8.79 18.80
CA SER A 54 6.12 -8.03 17.84
C SER A 54 6.63 -8.35 16.44
N VAL A 55 5.79 -8.96 15.61
CA VAL A 55 6.13 -9.27 14.21
C VAL A 55 5.78 -8.03 13.37
N GLN A 56 6.80 -7.25 13.00
CA GLN A 56 6.66 -6.24 11.96
C GLN A 56 7.01 -6.89 10.62
N SER A 57 5.99 -7.43 9.96
CA SER A 57 6.11 -7.99 8.62
C SER A 57 6.13 -6.84 7.60
N GLU A 58 7.30 -6.50 7.07
CA GLU A 58 7.38 -5.78 5.80
C GLU A 58 7.25 -6.79 4.67
N VAL A 59 6.01 -7.16 4.35
CA VAL A 59 5.68 -7.83 3.09
C VAL A 59 6.17 -6.92 1.96
N PRO A 60 6.88 -7.43 0.92
CA PRO A 60 7.21 -6.63 -0.24
C PRO A 60 5.91 -6.03 -0.79
N LEU A 61 5.77 -4.71 -0.64
CA LEU A 61 4.55 -3.99 -0.96
C LEU A 61 4.16 -4.38 -2.38
N THR A 62 2.99 -5.01 -2.47
CA THR A 62 2.32 -5.29 -3.73
C THR A 62 2.35 -4.00 -4.55
N LYS A 63 2.50 -4.10 -5.88
CA LYS A 63 2.31 -2.92 -6.75
C LYS A 63 0.89 -2.41 -6.49
N GLN A 64 0.75 -1.37 -5.66
CA GLN A 64 -0.51 -0.76 -5.27
C GLN A 64 -0.58 0.70 -5.75
N TYR A 65 -1.80 1.16 -6.01
CA TYR A 65 -2.06 2.59 -6.05
C TYR A 65 -1.72 3.19 -4.70
N GLU A 66 -1.04 4.33 -4.69
CA GLU A 66 -0.58 4.93 -3.45
C GLU A 66 -0.60 6.45 -3.56
N LEU A 67 -1.25 7.12 -2.62
CA LEU A 67 -1.03 8.54 -2.35
C LEU A 67 0.00 8.64 -1.23
N LEU A 68 1.06 9.43 -1.39
CA LEU A 68 2.05 9.66 -0.35
C LEU A 68 1.73 10.93 0.43
N GLN A 69 2.25 11.02 1.65
CA GLN A 69 2.19 12.25 2.42
C GLN A 69 2.95 13.36 1.67
N ASN A 70 2.35 14.54 1.57
CA ASN A 70 2.99 15.71 1.00
C ASN A 70 4.27 16.08 1.78
N TYR A 71 5.29 16.55 1.09
CA TYR A 71 6.54 17.00 1.72
C TYR A 71 6.97 18.36 1.16
N PRO A 72 7.32 19.33 2.04
CA PRO A 72 7.25 19.27 3.50
C PRO A 72 5.79 19.22 4.02
N ASN A 73 5.59 18.77 5.28
CA ASN A 73 4.34 18.91 6.03
C ASN A 73 4.66 18.98 7.54
N PRO A 74 4.42 20.11 8.24
CA PRO A 74 3.81 21.35 7.76
C PRO A 74 4.61 22.04 6.65
N PHE A 75 3.97 22.86 5.81
CA PHE A 75 4.61 23.48 4.64
C PHE A 75 4.41 25.00 4.59
N ASN A 76 5.27 25.70 3.85
CA ASN A 76 5.23 27.16 3.65
C ASN A 76 5.86 27.61 2.32
N PRO A 77 5.12 28.30 1.44
CA PRO A 77 3.75 27.99 1.05
C PRO A 77 3.72 26.86 0.01
N ARG A 78 4.87 26.24 -0.31
CA ARG A 78 4.99 25.19 -1.32
C ARG A 78 5.17 23.81 -0.72
N THR A 79 4.50 22.83 -1.30
CA THR A 79 4.65 21.41 -0.97
C THR A 79 4.50 20.54 -2.20
N THR A 80 5.10 19.36 -2.16
CA THR A 80 5.02 18.36 -3.24
C THR A 80 4.19 17.19 -2.77
N ILE A 81 3.19 16.80 -3.56
CA ILE A 81 2.35 15.62 -3.36
C ILE A 81 2.83 14.55 -4.35
N SER A 82 3.34 13.44 -3.82
CA SER A 82 3.76 12.29 -4.63
C SER A 82 2.69 11.20 -4.61
N TYR A 83 2.53 10.49 -5.72
CA TYR A 83 1.57 9.40 -5.85
C TYR A 83 2.05 8.36 -6.87
N ARG A 84 1.57 7.12 -6.73
CA ARG A 84 1.84 6.01 -7.63
C ARG A 84 0.54 5.49 -8.22
N ILE A 85 0.53 5.30 -9.54
CA ILE A 85 -0.56 4.66 -10.29
C ILE A 85 -0.05 3.39 -10.98
N LEU A 86 -0.91 2.36 -11.05
CA LEU A 86 -0.52 1.04 -11.53
C LEU A 86 -0.75 0.81 -13.01
N SER A 87 -1.76 1.45 -13.56
CA SER A 87 -2.08 1.45 -14.98
C SER A 87 -2.24 2.89 -15.42
N SER A 88 -1.95 3.14 -16.71
CA SER A 88 -2.27 4.42 -17.33
C SER A 88 -3.77 4.68 -17.22
N GLY A 89 -4.13 5.94 -16.95
CA GLY A 89 -5.52 6.35 -16.83
C GLY A 89 -5.66 7.80 -16.41
N HIS A 90 -6.89 8.29 -16.46
CA HIS A 90 -7.24 9.63 -16.00
C HIS A 90 -7.04 9.77 -14.48
N VAL A 91 -6.22 10.75 -14.09
CA VAL A 91 -5.92 11.07 -12.69
C VAL A 91 -6.45 12.46 -12.37
N GLY A 92 -7.34 12.53 -11.38
CA GLY A 92 -7.75 13.78 -10.76
C GLY A 92 -7.06 13.97 -9.40
N LEU A 93 -6.31 15.06 -9.22
CA LEU A 93 -5.74 15.45 -7.92
C LEU A 93 -6.27 16.83 -7.54
N LYS A 94 -7.03 16.89 -6.45
CA LYS A 94 -7.69 18.11 -5.98
C LYS A 94 -7.35 18.40 -4.53
N VAL A 95 -7.41 19.67 -4.16
CA VAL A 95 -7.27 20.16 -2.79
C VAL A 95 -8.58 20.79 -2.33
N PHE A 96 -8.89 20.57 -1.05
CA PHE A 96 -10.09 20.97 -0.36
C PHE A 96 -9.72 21.70 0.92
N ASP A 97 -10.56 22.66 1.33
CA ASP A 97 -10.44 23.27 2.64
C ASP A 97 -11.04 22.39 3.76
N ALA A 98 -10.98 22.87 5.01
CA ALA A 98 -11.49 22.14 6.18
C ALA A 98 -13.02 21.92 6.15
N LEU A 99 -13.76 22.66 5.31
CA LEU A 99 -15.20 22.49 5.11
C LEU A 99 -15.51 21.52 3.96
N GLY A 100 -14.49 20.99 3.28
CA GLY A 100 -14.64 20.08 2.16
C GLY A 100 -14.97 20.77 0.83
N ARG A 101 -14.75 22.08 0.72
CA ARG A 101 -14.93 22.81 -0.56
C ARG A 101 -13.72 22.57 -1.45
N ASP A 102 -13.93 22.19 -2.71
CA ASP A 102 -12.87 22.16 -3.74
C ASP A 102 -12.29 23.58 -3.88
N ILE A 103 -10.99 23.75 -3.63
CA ILE A 103 -10.32 25.06 -3.74
C ILE A 103 -9.31 25.12 -4.88
N VAL A 104 -8.70 23.98 -5.25
CA VAL A 104 -7.81 23.92 -6.41
C VAL A 104 -7.75 22.50 -7.00
N THR A 105 -7.69 22.42 -8.33
CA THR A 105 -7.35 21.20 -9.06
C THR A 105 -5.88 21.28 -9.45
N LEU A 106 -5.05 20.41 -8.90
CA LEU A 106 -3.61 20.35 -9.21
C LEU A 106 -3.33 19.54 -10.48
N LEU A 107 -4.21 18.58 -10.78
CA LEU A 107 -4.10 17.70 -11.92
C LEU A 107 -5.48 17.17 -12.32
N ASP A 108 -5.75 17.09 -13.62
CA ASP A 108 -6.95 16.46 -14.17
C ASP A 108 -6.69 15.98 -15.61
N GLN A 109 -5.88 14.92 -15.77
CA GLN A 109 -5.46 14.42 -17.08
C GLN A 109 -5.08 12.94 -17.07
N GLU A 110 -4.95 12.36 -18.27
CA GLU A 110 -4.40 11.03 -18.51
C GLU A 110 -2.89 10.98 -18.21
N ILE A 111 -2.45 10.07 -17.34
CA ILE A 111 -1.04 9.88 -16.96
C ILE A 111 -0.63 8.40 -17.13
N PRO A 112 0.61 8.10 -17.60
CA PRO A 112 1.10 6.74 -17.68
C PRO A 112 1.33 6.09 -16.30
N ALA A 113 1.23 4.76 -16.23
CA ALA A 113 1.60 4.00 -15.04
C ALA A 113 2.98 4.40 -14.47
N GLY A 114 3.08 4.58 -13.15
CA GLY A 114 4.33 4.99 -12.51
C GLY A 114 4.15 5.87 -11.28
N THR A 115 5.27 6.38 -10.78
CA THR A 115 5.31 7.36 -9.69
C THR A 115 5.40 8.76 -10.28
N HIS A 116 4.55 9.66 -9.79
CA HIS A 116 4.43 11.04 -10.25
C HIS A 116 4.34 11.97 -9.05
N SER A 117 4.46 13.27 -9.33
CA SER A 117 4.31 14.30 -8.31
C SER A 117 3.61 15.53 -8.86
N ALA A 118 2.94 16.26 -7.98
CA ALA A 118 2.34 17.56 -8.26
C ALA A 118 2.78 18.55 -7.17
N CYS A 119 3.12 19.76 -7.59
CA CYS A 119 3.44 20.85 -6.67
C CYS A 119 2.17 21.66 -6.38
N TRP A 120 1.97 22.02 -5.11
CA TRP A 120 0.99 23.02 -4.73
C TRP A 120 1.69 24.25 -4.16
N ASP A 121 1.46 25.40 -4.79
CA ASP A 121 1.81 26.71 -4.25
C ASP A 121 0.57 27.34 -3.62
N ALA A 122 0.59 27.44 -2.28
CA ALA A 122 -0.53 27.90 -1.49
C ALA A 122 -0.38 29.37 -1.04
N GLN A 123 0.38 30.19 -1.77
CA GLN A 123 0.66 31.58 -1.38
C GLN A 123 -0.61 32.41 -1.12
N GLU A 124 -1.67 32.18 -1.92
CA GLU A 124 -2.95 32.90 -1.84
C GLU A 124 -3.94 32.31 -0.83
N TYR A 125 -3.58 31.25 -0.09
CA TYR A 125 -4.46 30.56 0.84
C TYR A 125 -4.07 30.84 2.30
N PRO A 126 -5.02 30.93 3.25
CA PRO A 126 -4.70 31.16 4.66
C PRO A 126 -4.03 29.95 5.31
N SER A 127 -3.21 30.17 6.35
CA SER A 127 -2.66 29.09 7.19
C SER A 127 -3.81 28.25 7.79
N GLY A 128 -3.64 26.92 7.80
CA GLY A 128 -4.72 26.01 8.18
C GLY A 128 -4.55 24.58 7.67
N VAL A 129 -5.56 23.76 7.99
CA VAL A 129 -5.63 22.36 7.53
C VAL A 129 -6.30 22.30 6.17
N TYR A 130 -5.68 21.56 5.27
CA TYR A 130 -6.21 21.24 3.95
C TYR A 130 -6.23 19.74 3.74
N ILE A 131 -7.10 19.29 2.85
CA ILE A 131 -7.20 17.89 2.43
C ILE A 131 -6.88 17.84 0.95
N TYR A 132 -6.06 16.89 0.52
CA TYR A 132 -5.92 16.58 -0.90
C TYR A 132 -6.45 15.17 -1.16
N ARG A 133 -7.06 15.00 -2.33
CA ARG A 133 -7.66 13.74 -2.78
C ARG A 133 -7.19 13.42 -4.17
N ILE A 134 -6.74 12.19 -4.35
CA ILE A 134 -6.51 11.60 -5.66
C ILE A 134 -7.70 10.71 -6.05
N ASN A 135 -8.07 10.73 -7.32
CA ASN A 135 -9.04 9.84 -7.94
C ASN A 135 -8.42 9.23 -9.20
N VAL A 136 -8.45 7.90 -9.29
CA VAL A 136 -8.00 7.13 -10.46
C VAL A 136 -8.97 5.95 -10.66
N GLY A 137 -9.93 6.09 -11.57
CA GLY A 137 -10.98 5.09 -11.75
C GLY A 137 -11.74 4.81 -10.46
N ALA A 138 -11.66 3.57 -9.94
CA ALA A 138 -12.29 3.17 -8.68
C ALA A 138 -11.45 3.49 -7.42
N TYR A 139 -10.18 3.85 -7.58
CA TYR A 139 -9.30 4.17 -6.47
C TYR A 139 -9.45 5.64 -6.07
N VAL A 140 -9.75 5.88 -4.80
CA VAL A 140 -9.84 7.20 -4.19
C VAL A 140 -9.13 7.18 -2.86
N GLU A 141 -8.16 8.07 -2.68
CA GLU A 141 -7.47 8.24 -1.40
C GLU A 141 -7.39 9.73 -1.06
N SER A 142 -7.43 10.06 0.23
CA SER A 142 -7.31 11.43 0.72
C SER A 142 -6.36 11.52 1.90
N LYS A 143 -5.60 12.61 1.97
CA LYS A 143 -4.69 12.90 3.09
C LYS A 143 -4.79 14.36 3.51
N LYS A 144 -4.39 14.63 4.74
CA LYS A 144 -4.38 15.97 5.34
C LYS A 144 -2.98 16.59 5.23
N MET A 145 -2.94 17.91 5.09
CA MET A 145 -1.72 18.72 5.12
C MET A 145 -1.96 20.00 5.92
N LEU A 146 -0.89 20.54 6.52
CA LEU A 146 -0.93 21.75 7.33
C LEU A 146 -0.09 22.86 6.69
N LEU A 147 -0.73 23.95 6.31
CA LEU A 147 -0.07 25.18 5.84
C LEU A 147 0.26 26.06 7.04
N THR A 148 1.53 26.45 7.18
CA THR A 148 2.03 27.34 8.24
C THR A 148 2.91 28.42 7.64
N LYS A 149 2.30 29.55 7.26
CA LYS A 149 2.97 30.77 6.81
C LYS A 149 2.56 31.98 7.63
#